data_AF-A0A9X6JTG5-F1
#
_entry.id   AF-A0A9X6JTG5-F1
#
_cell.length_a   1.000
_cell.length_b   1.000
_cell.length_c   1.000
_cell.angle_alpha   90.00
_cell.angle_beta   90.00
_cell.angle_gamma   90.00
#
_symmetry.space_group_name_H-M   'P 1'
#
loop_
_entity.id
_entity.type
_entity.pdbx_description
1 polymer ?
#
loop_
_entity_poly.entity_id
_entity_poly.type
_entity_poly.pdbx_seq_one_letter_code
_entity_poly.pdbx_strand_id
1 'polypeptide(L)'
;EEKYVYTADGSFINEKGTSKLNFVTEKNGKVYLRESTYELSPGLGQNVLTHYLAQKLENNVLPKKTAAAWAKREGGKFYLVNEKFNSMNYLGQLIPLNTQITLKDGYWDGKKITGPNTATHQIQIPVMNGRDTKEAHFYKEDGNEYMKMASFLYVSESNVKSLDAGQLSKVTLQANGHAKWFTIPQEAAGKTMTVDLPSGSSFSVYDENEVCINFTVVSGNNIVKLPEKGTVVFAGAPNSEFTITLN
;
A
#
# COMPACT_ATOMS: atom_id res chain seq x y z
N GLU A 1 -14.58 1.63 -18.59
CA GLU A 1 -14.28 2.87 -19.32
C GLU A 1 -15.57 3.64 -19.52
N GLU A 2 -15.59 4.94 -19.25
CA GLU A 2 -16.77 5.81 -19.46
C GLU A 2 -16.43 6.86 -20.53
N LYS A 3 -17.41 7.19 -21.38
CA LYS A 3 -17.24 8.15 -22.48
C LYS A 3 -17.91 9.47 -22.15
N TYR A 4 -17.21 10.56 -22.44
CA TYR A 4 -17.71 11.93 -22.28
C TYR A 4 -17.67 12.68 -23.61
N VAL A 5 -18.66 13.54 -23.83
CA VAL A 5 -18.77 14.43 -24.99
C VAL A 5 -18.41 15.84 -24.56
N TYR A 6 -17.49 16.47 -25.30
CA TYR A 6 -17.15 17.87 -25.09
C TYR A 6 -18.28 18.78 -25.59
N THR A 7 -18.64 19.77 -24.79
CA THR A 7 -19.78 20.66 -25.05
C THR A 7 -19.34 22.11 -25.23
N ALA A 8 -20.23 22.95 -25.77
CA ALA A 8 -19.91 24.34 -26.10
C ALA A 8 -19.52 25.21 -24.89
N ASP A 9 -19.91 24.82 -23.67
CA ASP A 9 -19.55 25.54 -22.43
C ASP A 9 -18.17 25.15 -21.86
N GLY A 10 -17.42 24.31 -22.57
CA GLY A 10 -16.09 23.85 -22.16
C GLY A 10 -16.10 22.66 -21.18
N SER A 11 -17.27 22.09 -20.90
CA SER A 11 -17.40 20.89 -20.07
C SER A 11 -17.48 19.61 -20.89
N PHE A 12 -17.28 18.49 -20.19
CA PHE A 12 -17.43 17.15 -20.71
C PHE A 12 -18.62 16.49 -20.00
N ILE A 13 -19.58 15.95 -20.74
CA ILE A 13 -20.79 15.34 -20.18
C ILE A 13 -20.89 13.90 -20.66
N ASN A 14 -21.21 12.97 -19.76
CA ASN A 14 -21.43 11.58 -20.15
C ASN A 14 -22.73 11.41 -20.95
N GLU A 15 -22.88 10.30 -21.67
CA GLU A 15 -24.04 10.06 -22.54
C GLU A 15 -25.40 10.16 -21.82
N LYS A 16 -25.42 9.81 -20.52
CA LYS A 16 -26.63 9.83 -19.69
C LYS A 16 -26.97 11.21 -19.14
N GLY A 17 -26.07 12.20 -19.28
CA GLY A 17 -26.22 13.51 -18.65
C GLY A 17 -26.12 13.49 -17.12
N THR A 18 -25.64 12.40 -16.52
CA THR A 18 -25.56 12.22 -15.07
C THR A 18 -24.19 12.56 -14.50
N SER A 19 -23.17 12.77 -15.34
CA SER A 19 -21.85 13.23 -14.91
C SER A 19 -21.38 14.37 -15.82
N LYS A 20 -20.87 15.43 -15.18
CA LYS A 20 -20.27 16.59 -15.82
C LYS A 20 -18.88 16.83 -15.25
N LEU A 21 -17.87 16.85 -16.11
CA LEU A 21 -16.49 17.20 -15.79
C LEU A 21 -16.14 18.57 -16.37
N ASN A 22 -15.40 19.38 -15.64
CA ASN A 22 -14.84 20.61 -16.18
C ASN A 22 -13.55 21.02 -15.46
N PHE A 23 -12.65 21.67 -16.17
CA PHE A 23 -11.46 22.28 -15.56
C PHE A 23 -11.84 23.63 -14.96
N VAL A 24 -11.45 23.88 -13.71
CA VAL A 24 -11.66 25.17 -13.03
C VAL A 24 -10.37 25.68 -12.44
N THR A 25 -10.15 26.98 -12.54
CA THR A 25 -9.10 27.67 -11.79
C THR A 25 -9.73 28.30 -10.57
N GLU A 26 -9.33 27.85 -9.39
CA GLU A 26 -9.88 28.36 -8.13
C GLU A 26 -9.06 29.56 -7.59
N LYS A 27 -9.57 30.20 -6.53
CA LYS A 27 -8.96 31.41 -5.93
C LYS A 27 -7.50 31.24 -5.48
N ASN A 28 -7.05 30.02 -5.25
CA ASN A 28 -5.66 29.71 -4.92
C ASN A 28 -4.74 29.60 -6.16
N GLY A 29 -5.25 29.91 -7.35
CA GLY A 29 -4.51 29.87 -8.62
C GLY A 29 -4.23 28.46 -9.13
N LYS A 30 -4.81 27.42 -8.53
CA LYS A 30 -4.63 26.02 -8.97
C LYS A 30 -5.77 25.62 -9.91
N VAL A 31 -5.43 24.75 -10.87
CA VAL A 31 -6.39 24.17 -11.81
C VAL A 31 -6.80 22.79 -11.33
N TYR A 32 -8.10 22.56 -11.24
CA TYR A 32 -8.69 21.31 -10.80
C TYR A 32 -9.58 20.71 -11.88
N LEU A 33 -9.63 19.39 -11.93
CA LEU A 33 -10.69 18.66 -12.61
C LEU A 33 -11.86 18.53 -11.62
N ARG A 34 -12.92 19.30 -11.85
CA ARG A 34 -14.16 19.25 -11.06
C ARG A 34 -15.14 18.30 -11.71
N GLU A 35 -15.79 17.48 -10.90
CA GLU A 35 -16.88 16.60 -11.30
C GLU A 35 -18.16 16.99 -10.58
N SER A 36 -19.29 16.93 -11.29
CA SER A 36 -20.62 16.96 -10.72
C SER A 36 -21.42 15.76 -11.19
N THR A 37 -21.83 14.90 -10.26
CA THR A 37 -22.58 13.68 -10.53
C THR A 37 -23.99 13.73 -9.96
N TYR A 38 -24.91 13.05 -10.63
CA TYR A 38 -26.30 12.85 -10.25
C TYR A 38 -26.57 11.36 -10.18
N GLU A 39 -26.77 10.83 -8.97
CA GLU A 39 -26.98 9.40 -8.75
C GLU A 39 -28.38 9.15 -8.20
N LEU A 40 -29.18 8.35 -8.94
CA LEU A 40 -30.51 7.95 -8.51
C LEU A 40 -30.40 6.67 -7.66
N SER A 41 -30.80 6.74 -6.40
CA SER A 41 -30.94 5.60 -5.52
C SER A 41 -32.42 5.16 -5.49
N PRO A 42 -32.77 3.97 -6.05
CA PRO A 42 -34.15 3.49 -6.07
C PRO A 42 -34.80 3.52 -4.68
N GLY A 43 -35.94 4.19 -4.56
CA GLY A 43 -36.67 4.34 -3.30
C GLY A 43 -36.14 5.42 -2.34
N LEU A 44 -34.98 6.03 -2.61
CA LEU A 44 -34.35 7.06 -1.76
C LEU A 44 -34.23 8.43 -2.45
N GLY A 45 -34.39 8.48 -3.77
CA GLY A 45 -34.34 9.73 -4.55
C GLY A 45 -32.99 9.92 -5.23
N GLN A 46 -32.66 11.18 -5.57
CA GLN A 46 -31.44 11.53 -6.30
C GLN A 46 -30.45 12.26 -5.39
N ASN A 47 -29.20 11.81 -5.40
CA ASN A 47 -28.07 12.47 -4.76
C ASN A 47 -27.29 13.27 -5.79
N VAL A 48 -26.79 14.44 -5.38
CA VAL A 48 -25.92 15.29 -6.19
C VAL A 48 -24.60 15.48 -5.45
N LEU A 49 -23.49 15.20 -6.11
CA LEU A 49 -22.16 15.41 -5.57
C LEU A 49 -21.34 16.28 -6.52
N THR A 50 -20.80 17.38 -6.01
CA THR A 50 -19.79 18.19 -6.71
C THR A 50 -18.50 18.17 -5.92
N HIS A 51 -17.42 17.70 -6.55
CA HIS A 51 -16.10 17.58 -5.91
C HIS A 51 -14.96 17.71 -6.94
N TYR A 52 -13.72 17.76 -6.47
CA TYR A 52 -12.55 17.80 -7.33
C TYR A 52 -11.91 16.41 -7.39
N LEU A 53 -11.74 15.87 -8.60
CA LEU A 53 -11.12 14.56 -8.83
C LEU A 53 -9.60 14.63 -8.89
N ALA A 54 -9.07 15.72 -9.45
CA ALA A 54 -7.63 15.86 -9.67
C ALA A 54 -7.21 17.33 -9.63
N GLN A 55 -5.93 17.56 -9.36
CA GLN A 55 -5.27 18.85 -9.48
C GLN A 55 -4.21 18.77 -10.58
N LYS A 56 -4.16 19.76 -11.46
CA LYS A 56 -3.06 19.90 -12.40
C LYS A 56 -1.77 20.17 -11.63
N LEU A 57 -0.79 19.30 -11.79
CA LEU A 57 0.55 19.45 -11.20
C LEU A 57 1.49 20.12 -12.19
N GLU A 58 2.48 20.82 -11.65
CA GLU A 58 3.57 21.39 -12.43
C GLU A 58 4.59 20.31 -12.77
N ASN A 59 5.36 20.51 -13.84
CA ASN A 59 6.44 19.59 -14.18
C ASN A 59 7.48 19.55 -13.04
N ASN A 60 7.88 18.36 -12.61
CA ASN A 60 8.91 18.19 -11.58
C ASN A 60 10.20 17.59 -12.17
N VAL A 61 11.06 18.45 -12.71
CA VAL A 61 12.35 18.03 -13.27
C VAL A 61 13.31 17.69 -12.13
N LEU A 62 13.68 16.41 -12.03
CA LEU A 62 14.54 15.93 -10.96
C LEU A 62 16.02 16.22 -11.24
N PRO A 63 16.79 16.69 -10.25
CA PRO A 63 18.24 16.69 -10.33
C PRO A 63 18.77 15.27 -10.58
N LYS A 64 19.88 15.14 -11.34
CA LYS A 64 20.46 13.84 -11.74
C LYS A 64 20.63 12.86 -10.58
N LYS A 65 21.14 13.34 -9.44
CA LYS A 65 21.33 12.52 -8.22
C LYS A 65 20.01 11.98 -7.67
N THR A 66 18.97 12.81 -7.66
CA THR A 66 17.64 12.43 -7.21
C THR A 66 17.02 11.41 -8.17
N ALA A 67 17.04 11.70 -9.48
CA ALA A 67 16.53 10.78 -10.50
C ALA A 67 17.20 9.39 -10.40
N ALA A 68 18.53 9.34 -10.23
CA ALA A 68 19.26 8.08 -10.11
C ALA A 68 18.93 7.30 -8.82
N ALA A 69 18.62 7.99 -7.71
CA ALA A 69 18.21 7.33 -6.47
C ALA A 69 16.82 6.70 -6.61
N TRP A 70 15.89 7.42 -7.22
CA TRP A 70 14.51 6.96 -7.42
C TRP A 70 14.39 5.88 -8.50
N ALA A 71 15.19 5.97 -9.58
CA ALA A 71 15.24 4.92 -10.60
C ALA A 71 15.66 3.55 -10.04
N LYS A 72 16.43 3.51 -8.94
CA LYS A 72 16.77 2.26 -8.24
C LYS A 72 15.62 1.68 -7.42
N ARG A 73 14.61 2.49 -7.10
CA ARG A 73 13.42 2.08 -6.35
C ARG A 73 12.24 1.78 -7.25
N GLU A 74 12.25 2.23 -8.51
CA GLU A 74 11.18 1.99 -9.48
C GLU A 74 10.85 0.50 -9.56
N GLY A 75 9.57 0.18 -9.42
CA GLY A 75 9.07 -1.18 -9.42
C GLY A 75 9.34 -1.97 -8.13
N GLY A 76 10.17 -1.47 -7.21
CA GLY A 76 10.47 -2.14 -5.95
C GLY A 76 9.29 -2.09 -4.97
N LYS A 77 9.04 -3.21 -4.29
CA LYS A 77 8.03 -3.30 -3.22
C LYS A 77 8.61 -3.01 -1.84
N PHE A 78 7.76 -2.51 -0.96
CA PHE A 78 8.07 -2.21 0.44
C PHE A 78 6.99 -2.82 1.34
N TYR A 79 7.36 -3.56 2.39
CA TYR A 79 6.45 -4.33 3.27
C TYR A 79 6.34 -3.71 4.66
N LEU A 80 5.11 -3.60 5.19
CA LEU A 80 4.80 -2.97 6.47
C LEU A 80 5.32 -3.79 7.66
N VAL A 81 6.11 -3.19 8.55
CA VAL A 81 6.77 -3.92 9.64
C VAL A 81 6.41 -3.47 11.05
N ASN A 82 5.79 -2.30 11.24
CA ASN A 82 5.55 -1.75 12.58
C ASN A 82 4.09 -1.88 13.07
N GLU A 83 3.32 -2.79 12.47
CA GLU A 83 1.98 -3.10 12.96
C GLU A 83 2.01 -3.99 14.21
N LYS A 84 0.98 -3.85 15.04
CA LYS A 84 0.74 -4.78 16.15
C LYS A 84 0.24 -6.11 15.59
N PHE A 85 0.59 -7.20 16.27
CA PHE A 85 0.20 -8.57 15.89
C PHE A 85 -1.32 -8.75 15.66
N ASN A 86 -2.16 -7.98 16.35
CA ASN A 86 -3.62 -8.02 16.24
C ASN A 86 -4.22 -6.89 15.38
N SER A 87 -3.41 -6.23 14.55
CA SER A 87 -3.87 -5.18 13.66
C SER A 87 -4.79 -5.73 12.56
N MET A 88 -5.93 -5.09 12.35
CA MET A 88 -6.83 -5.39 11.21
C MET A 88 -6.16 -5.12 9.86
N ASN A 89 -5.05 -4.37 9.82
CA ASN A 89 -4.33 -4.12 8.57
C ASN A 89 -3.82 -5.42 7.95
N TYR A 90 -3.53 -6.45 8.74
CA TYR A 90 -3.16 -7.78 8.25
C TYR A 90 -4.29 -8.55 7.55
N LEU A 91 -5.54 -8.07 7.59
CA LEU A 91 -6.62 -8.56 6.72
C LEU A 91 -6.63 -7.91 5.34
N GLY A 92 -5.79 -6.89 5.10
CA GLY A 92 -5.74 -6.16 3.83
C GLY A 92 -6.88 -5.15 3.62
N GLN A 93 -7.61 -4.75 4.68
CA GLN A 93 -8.85 -3.97 4.52
C GLN A 93 -8.70 -2.45 4.53
N LEU A 94 -7.70 -1.89 5.23
CA LEU A 94 -7.63 -0.43 5.46
C LEU A 94 -6.43 0.26 4.82
N ILE A 95 -5.29 -0.43 4.74
CA ILE A 95 -4.07 0.09 4.11
C ILE A 95 -3.36 -1.03 3.34
N PRO A 96 -2.61 -0.67 2.28
CA PRO A 96 -1.73 -1.62 1.63
C PRO A 96 -0.64 -2.11 2.58
N LEU A 97 -0.55 -3.43 2.75
CA LEU A 97 0.51 -4.10 3.52
C LEU A 97 1.86 -4.02 2.82
N ASN A 98 1.83 -3.81 1.51
CA ASN A 98 2.98 -3.42 0.73
C ASN A 98 2.62 -2.27 -0.23
N THR A 99 3.62 -1.56 -0.71
CA THR A 99 3.44 -0.56 -1.77
C THR A 99 4.59 -0.64 -2.75
N GLN A 100 4.29 -0.42 -4.02
CA GLN A 100 5.25 -0.40 -5.11
C GLN A 100 5.53 1.05 -5.51
N ILE A 101 6.80 1.36 -5.77
CA ILE A 101 7.18 2.67 -6.30
C ILE A 101 6.90 2.71 -7.79
N THR A 102 6.08 3.68 -8.20
CA THR A 102 5.77 3.97 -9.61
C THR A 102 6.03 5.44 -9.88
N LEU A 103 6.98 5.71 -10.76
CA LEU A 103 7.43 7.06 -11.06
C LEU A 103 6.74 7.63 -12.29
N LYS A 104 6.30 8.89 -12.20
CA LYS A 104 5.80 9.64 -13.35
C LYS A 104 6.15 11.11 -13.22
N ASP A 105 6.87 11.66 -14.19
CA ASP A 105 7.17 13.09 -14.31
C ASP A 105 7.74 13.74 -13.03
N GLY A 106 8.54 12.98 -12.28
CA GLY A 106 9.13 13.41 -11.00
C GLY A 106 8.20 13.27 -9.79
N TYR A 107 7.12 12.51 -9.90
CA TYR A 107 6.18 12.22 -8.82
C TYR A 107 6.10 10.71 -8.56
N TRP A 108 5.72 10.36 -7.33
CA TRP A 108 5.28 9.02 -6.96
C TRP A 108 3.91 9.13 -6.28
N ASP A 109 2.87 8.55 -6.90
CA ASP A 109 1.51 8.51 -6.34
C ASP A 109 1.04 9.89 -5.82
N GLY A 110 1.16 10.91 -6.68
CA GLY A 110 0.81 12.31 -6.39
C GLY A 110 1.77 13.07 -5.46
N LYS A 111 2.80 12.40 -4.90
CA LYS A 111 3.82 13.01 -4.05
C LYS A 111 4.94 13.56 -4.91
N LYS A 112 5.26 14.84 -4.74
CA LYS A 112 6.39 15.47 -5.41
C LYS A 112 7.68 14.92 -4.83
N ILE A 113 8.55 14.40 -5.68
CA ILE A 113 9.89 14.02 -5.26
C ILE A 113 10.71 15.27 -5.00
N THR A 114 11.13 15.44 -3.74
CA THR A 114 11.85 16.64 -3.27
C THR A 114 13.33 16.40 -3.07
N GLY A 115 13.78 15.14 -3.05
CA GLY A 115 15.19 14.80 -2.87
C GLY A 115 15.46 13.31 -3.08
N PRO A 116 16.72 12.86 -2.95
CA PRO A 116 17.10 11.47 -3.20
C PRO A 116 16.37 10.45 -2.33
N ASN A 117 15.84 10.88 -1.18
CA ASN A 117 15.20 10.03 -0.17
C ASN A 117 13.87 10.61 0.33
N THR A 118 13.31 11.62 -0.33
CA THR A 118 12.11 12.31 0.16
C THR A 118 11.12 12.58 -0.97
N ALA A 119 9.85 12.32 -0.68
CA ALA A 119 8.73 12.79 -1.49
C ALA A 119 7.65 13.36 -0.58
N THR A 120 7.13 14.52 -0.93
CA THR A 120 6.16 15.26 -0.11
C THR A 120 4.86 15.47 -0.86
N HIS A 121 3.78 15.67 -0.13
CA HIS A 121 2.52 16.01 -0.74
C HIS A 121 2.50 17.47 -1.23
N GLN A 122 1.79 17.73 -2.34
CA GLN A 122 1.57 19.09 -2.86
C GLN A 122 0.11 19.32 -3.31
N ILE A 123 -0.75 18.31 -3.25
CA ILE A 123 -2.13 18.44 -3.70
C ILE A 123 -2.89 19.30 -2.66
N GLN A 124 -3.82 20.10 -3.16
CA GLN A 124 -4.67 20.99 -2.37
C GLN A 124 -6.12 20.76 -2.79
N ILE A 125 -6.48 19.51 -3.06
CA ILE A 125 -7.86 19.13 -3.33
C ILE A 125 -8.59 19.18 -1.98
N PRO A 126 -9.65 19.98 -1.85
CA PRO A 126 -10.39 20.04 -0.60
C PRO A 126 -11.17 18.75 -0.34
N VAL A 127 -11.47 18.52 0.94
CA VAL A 127 -12.26 17.38 1.43
C VAL A 127 -11.57 16.04 1.07
N MET A 128 -12.29 15.09 0.47
CA MET A 128 -11.90 13.68 0.46
C MET A 128 -10.60 13.42 -0.30
N ASN A 129 -10.47 13.96 -1.52
CA ASN A 129 -9.39 13.60 -2.44
C ASN A 129 -8.05 14.30 -2.15
N GLY A 130 -7.99 15.15 -1.11
CA GLY A 130 -6.72 15.69 -0.59
C GLY A 130 -6.57 15.58 0.92
N ARG A 131 -7.42 14.80 1.59
CA ARG A 131 -7.37 14.61 3.06
C ARG A 131 -6.18 13.74 3.48
N ASP A 132 -6.02 12.59 2.85
CA ASP A 132 -5.12 11.53 3.31
C ASP A 132 -3.77 11.61 2.61
N THR A 133 -2.99 12.60 3.04
CA THR A 133 -1.69 12.90 2.45
C THR A 133 -0.58 12.25 3.28
N LYS A 134 0.41 11.65 2.61
CA LYS A 134 1.53 10.98 3.28
C LYS A 134 2.83 11.44 2.64
N GLU A 135 3.73 11.97 3.45
CA GLU A 135 5.11 12.19 3.06
C GLU A 135 5.89 10.89 3.19
N ALA A 136 6.86 10.69 2.31
CA ALA A 136 7.72 9.51 2.31
C ALA A 136 9.17 9.90 2.58
N HIS A 137 9.77 9.20 3.54
CA HIS A 137 11.19 9.34 3.89
C HIS A 137 11.88 7.98 3.83
N PHE A 138 12.86 7.85 2.95
CA PHE A 138 13.69 6.66 2.79
C PHE A 138 14.98 6.80 3.59
N TYR A 139 15.39 5.74 4.25
CA TYR A 139 16.67 5.69 4.97
C TYR A 139 17.21 4.27 5.01
N LYS A 140 18.47 4.13 5.40
CA LYS A 140 19.10 2.84 5.60
C LYS A 140 19.47 2.64 7.05
N GLU A 141 19.23 1.44 7.55
CA GLU A 141 19.60 0.99 8.89
C GLU A 141 20.08 -0.46 8.76
N ASP A 142 21.26 -0.77 9.27
CA ASP A 142 21.90 -2.09 9.17
C ASP A 142 21.95 -2.68 7.75
N GLY A 143 22.15 -1.82 6.75
CA GLY A 143 22.18 -2.20 5.34
C GLY A 143 20.81 -2.38 4.67
N ASN A 144 19.73 -2.39 5.45
CA ASN A 144 18.36 -2.51 4.95
C ASN A 144 17.78 -1.14 4.64
N GLU A 145 17.08 -1.02 3.51
CA GLU A 145 16.35 0.20 3.17
C GLU A 145 14.95 0.16 3.78
N TYR A 146 14.61 1.24 4.47
CA TYR A 146 13.32 1.47 5.09
C TYR A 146 12.66 2.70 4.50
N MET A 147 11.34 2.72 4.56
CA MET A 147 10.51 3.83 4.16
C MET A 147 9.50 4.15 5.25
N LYS A 148 9.58 5.38 5.77
CA LYS A 148 8.54 5.96 6.64
C LYS A 148 7.51 6.66 5.78
N MET A 149 6.24 6.35 6.02
CA MET A 149 5.10 7.06 5.45
C MET A 149 4.04 7.30 6.53
N ALA A 150 3.86 8.55 6.94
CA ALA A 150 3.07 8.89 8.12
C ALA A 150 3.52 8.05 9.35
N SER A 151 2.61 7.32 10.00
CA SER A 151 2.91 6.43 11.12
C SER A 151 3.41 5.04 10.73
N PHE A 152 3.50 4.75 9.42
CA PHE A 152 3.86 3.43 8.93
C PHE A 152 5.35 3.34 8.59
N LEU A 153 5.93 2.21 8.92
CA LEU A 153 7.29 1.85 8.59
C LEU A 153 7.28 0.62 7.70
N TYR A 154 7.88 0.75 6.53
CA TYR A 154 8.04 -0.33 5.58
C TYR A 154 9.52 -0.68 5.38
N VAL A 155 9.79 -1.93 5.06
CA VAL A 155 11.12 -2.42 4.67
C VAL A 155 11.12 -2.82 3.19
N SER A 156 12.21 -2.56 2.47
CA SER A 156 12.36 -2.98 1.08
C SER A 156 12.23 -4.50 0.93
N GLU A 157 11.63 -4.94 -0.17
CA GLU A 157 11.49 -6.35 -0.54
C GLU A 157 12.82 -7.10 -0.60
N SER A 158 13.94 -6.40 -0.82
CA SER A 158 15.27 -7.00 -0.79
C SER A 158 15.62 -7.64 0.56
N ASN A 159 14.90 -7.28 1.63
CA ASN A 159 15.04 -7.88 2.97
C ASN A 159 14.05 -9.02 3.22
N VAL A 160 13.09 -9.26 2.32
CA VAL A 160 12.12 -10.35 2.42
C VAL A 160 12.74 -11.62 1.83
N LYS A 161 13.03 -12.58 2.71
CA LYS A 161 13.68 -13.84 2.34
C LYS A 161 12.65 -14.94 2.10
N SER A 162 13.04 -16.00 1.41
CA SER A 162 12.23 -17.21 1.35
C SER A 162 12.06 -17.82 2.74
N LEU A 163 10.86 -18.32 3.03
CA LEU A 163 10.58 -19.12 4.21
C LEU A 163 11.44 -20.39 4.18
N ASP A 164 11.95 -20.82 5.34
CA ASP A 164 12.67 -22.09 5.45
C ASP A 164 11.72 -23.26 5.15
N ALA A 165 12.07 -24.09 4.16
CA ALA A 165 11.25 -25.22 3.70
C ALA A 165 11.56 -26.55 4.43
N GLY A 166 12.46 -26.53 5.42
CA GLY A 166 12.75 -27.65 6.30
C GLY A 166 11.55 -28.04 7.17
N GLN A 167 11.56 -29.28 7.66
CA GLN A 167 10.44 -29.81 8.44
C GLN A 167 10.19 -29.04 9.74
N LEU A 168 11.26 -28.56 10.39
CA LEU A 168 11.20 -27.78 11.62
C LEU A 168 12.15 -26.59 11.48
N SER A 169 11.64 -25.38 11.68
CA SER A 169 12.42 -24.15 11.62
C SER A 169 11.96 -23.14 12.68
N LYS A 170 12.71 -22.05 12.83
CA LYS A 170 12.43 -20.98 13.78
C LYS A 170 12.47 -19.62 13.13
N VAL A 171 11.53 -18.77 13.51
CA VAL A 171 11.51 -17.36 13.17
C VAL A 171 11.60 -16.54 14.45
N THR A 172 12.64 -15.73 14.59
CA THR A 172 12.79 -14.81 15.72
C THR A 172 12.65 -13.36 15.25
N LEU A 173 11.82 -12.58 15.93
CA LEU A 173 11.72 -11.14 15.74
C LEU A 173 12.91 -10.43 16.37
N GLN A 174 13.27 -9.28 15.84
CA GLN A 174 14.35 -8.48 16.40
C GLN A 174 13.89 -7.69 17.63
N ALA A 175 14.85 -7.09 18.35
CA ALA A 175 14.58 -6.27 19.53
C ALA A 175 13.76 -4.99 19.23
N ASN A 176 13.69 -4.56 17.98
CA ASN A 176 12.82 -3.46 17.54
C ASN A 176 11.33 -3.87 17.45
N GLY A 177 11.01 -5.16 17.54
CA GLY A 177 9.64 -5.67 17.43
C GLY A 177 9.03 -5.59 16.03
N HIS A 178 9.85 -5.34 15.01
CA HIS A 178 9.38 -5.32 13.63
C HIS A 178 8.89 -6.70 13.19
N ALA A 179 7.71 -6.74 12.58
CA ALA A 179 7.18 -7.92 11.93
C ALA A 179 8.12 -8.40 10.81
N LYS A 180 8.14 -9.71 10.61
CA LYS A 180 9.07 -10.36 9.67
C LYS A 180 8.32 -11.03 8.54
N TRP A 181 8.61 -10.57 7.33
CA TRP A 181 8.01 -11.07 6.10
C TRP A 181 8.88 -12.13 5.44
N PHE A 182 8.22 -13.10 4.81
CA PHE A 182 8.85 -14.11 3.97
C PHE A 182 8.04 -14.35 2.70
N THR A 183 8.72 -14.66 1.60
CA THR A 183 8.11 -15.28 0.43
C THR A 183 7.95 -16.77 0.66
N ILE A 184 6.91 -17.39 0.10
CA ILE A 184 6.73 -18.83 0.13
C ILE A 184 7.48 -19.44 -1.06
N PRO A 185 8.54 -20.22 -0.81
CA PRO A 185 9.28 -20.85 -1.90
C PRO A 185 8.49 -22.03 -2.47
N GLN A 186 8.85 -22.46 -3.69
CA GLN A 186 8.17 -23.54 -4.39
C GLN A 186 8.20 -24.86 -3.58
N GLU A 187 9.26 -25.12 -2.84
CA GLU A 187 9.45 -26.31 -2.00
C GLU A 187 8.56 -26.33 -0.76
N ALA A 188 7.99 -25.19 -0.37
CA ALA A 188 7.04 -25.07 0.73
C ALA A 188 5.58 -24.99 0.25
N ALA A 189 5.35 -24.68 -1.03
CA ALA A 189 4.01 -24.59 -1.58
C ALA A 189 3.26 -25.93 -1.47
N GLY A 190 1.99 -25.87 -1.07
CA GLY A 190 1.14 -27.04 -0.85
C GLY A 190 1.37 -27.79 0.45
N LYS A 191 2.49 -27.55 1.16
CA LYS A 191 2.72 -28.10 2.51
C LYS A 191 1.80 -27.44 3.53
N THR A 192 1.53 -28.18 4.60
CA THR A 192 0.80 -27.69 5.77
C THR A 192 1.79 -27.10 6.77
N MET A 193 1.69 -25.79 6.97
CA MET A 193 2.43 -25.07 8.00
C MET A 193 1.65 -25.04 9.30
N THR A 194 2.27 -25.49 10.38
CA THR A 194 1.79 -25.32 11.76
C THR A 194 2.75 -24.41 12.50
N VAL A 195 2.24 -23.43 13.21
CA VAL A 195 3.07 -22.48 13.98
C VAL A 195 2.73 -22.58 15.46
N ASP A 196 3.75 -22.79 16.28
CA ASP A 196 3.66 -22.55 17.72
C ASP A 196 3.79 -21.05 17.98
N LEU A 197 2.72 -20.45 18.50
CA LEU A 197 2.56 -19.01 18.65
C LEU A 197 2.91 -18.59 20.08
N PRO A 198 3.95 -17.77 20.29
CA PRO A 198 4.15 -17.08 21.55
C PRO A 198 2.93 -16.26 21.97
N SER A 199 2.79 -16.01 23.27
CA SER A 199 1.76 -15.09 23.76
C SER A 199 1.90 -13.69 23.13
N GLY A 200 0.78 -13.09 22.71
CA GLY A 200 0.78 -11.77 22.09
C GLY A 200 1.43 -11.75 20.70
N SER A 201 1.25 -12.82 19.92
CA SER A 201 1.80 -12.94 18.58
C SER A 201 0.76 -13.48 17.59
N SER A 202 1.08 -13.36 16.31
CA SER A 202 0.26 -13.83 15.20
C SER A 202 1.13 -14.10 13.98
N PHE A 203 0.56 -14.83 13.03
CA PHE A 203 1.01 -14.79 11.65
C PHE A 203 -0.18 -14.63 10.70
N SER A 204 0.11 -14.14 9.50
CA SER A 204 -0.83 -14.10 8.38
C SER A 204 -0.18 -14.65 7.12
N VAL A 205 -0.98 -15.33 6.28
CA VAL A 205 -0.58 -15.87 4.98
C VAL A 205 -1.43 -15.26 3.89
N TYR A 206 -0.77 -14.88 2.80
CA TYR A 206 -1.38 -14.29 1.61
C TYR A 206 -1.06 -15.13 0.38
N ASP A 207 -1.99 -15.20 -0.55
CA ASP A 207 -1.78 -15.85 -1.85
C ASP A 207 -1.00 -14.96 -2.85
N GLU A 208 -0.87 -15.42 -4.09
CA GLU A 208 -0.16 -14.70 -5.16
C GLU A 208 -0.82 -13.36 -5.55
N ASN A 209 -2.10 -13.17 -5.22
CA ASN A 209 -2.86 -11.95 -5.44
C ASN A 209 -2.91 -11.06 -4.19
N GLU A 210 -2.07 -11.38 -3.19
CA GLU A 210 -1.97 -10.67 -1.91
C GLU A 210 -3.28 -10.76 -1.08
N VAL A 211 -4.14 -11.73 -1.37
CA VAL A 211 -5.37 -11.98 -0.60
C VAL A 211 -5.01 -12.75 0.67
N CYS A 212 -5.44 -12.23 1.83
CA CYS A 212 -5.25 -12.89 3.11
C CYS A 212 -6.09 -14.18 3.18
N ILE A 213 -5.42 -15.34 3.18
CA ILE A 213 -6.07 -16.65 3.29
C ILE A 213 -6.09 -17.18 4.72
N ASN A 214 -5.19 -16.70 5.58
CA ASN A 214 -5.20 -16.99 7.01
C ASN A 214 -4.65 -15.79 7.77
N PHE A 215 -5.36 -15.36 8.80
CA PHE A 215 -4.84 -14.46 9.83
C PHE A 215 -5.24 -15.05 11.17
N THR A 216 -4.25 -15.56 11.90
CA THR A 216 -4.44 -16.32 13.15
C THR A 216 -5.32 -15.64 14.20
N VAL A 217 -5.29 -14.30 14.28
CA VAL A 217 -6.12 -13.54 15.22
C VAL A 217 -7.61 -13.63 14.88
N VAL A 218 -7.95 -13.74 13.60
CA VAL A 218 -9.33 -13.84 13.11
C VAL A 218 -9.76 -15.27 12.93
N SER A 219 -8.91 -16.12 12.37
CA SER A 219 -9.23 -17.52 12.09
C SER A 219 -9.18 -18.39 13.35
N GLY A 220 -8.41 -17.99 14.36
CA GLY A 220 -8.08 -18.84 15.51
C GLY A 220 -7.27 -20.09 15.12
N ASN A 221 -6.78 -20.15 13.87
CA ASN A 221 -6.16 -21.33 13.30
C ASN A 221 -4.67 -21.09 13.02
N ASN A 222 -3.83 -21.82 13.75
CA ASN A 222 -2.38 -21.81 13.59
C ASN A 222 -1.85 -22.84 12.57
N ILE A 223 -2.75 -23.51 11.86
CA ILE A 223 -2.47 -24.50 10.82
C ILE A 223 -3.00 -23.97 9.48
N VAL A 224 -2.14 -23.90 8.46
CA VAL A 224 -2.52 -23.38 7.13
C VAL A 224 -1.79 -24.14 6.03
N LYS A 225 -2.49 -24.39 4.92
CA LYS A 225 -1.86 -24.90 3.70
C LYS A 225 -1.23 -23.73 2.94
N LEU A 226 0.07 -23.81 2.66
CA LEU A 226 0.79 -22.72 2.02
C LEU A 226 0.44 -22.61 0.52
N PRO A 227 0.08 -21.41 0.02
CA PRO A 227 -0.18 -21.18 -1.40
C PRO A 227 1.12 -21.11 -2.21
N GLU A 228 1.02 -21.33 -3.51
CA GLU A 228 2.10 -21.01 -4.44
C GLU A 228 2.31 -19.50 -4.52
N LYS A 229 3.57 -19.05 -4.61
CA LYS A 229 3.99 -17.64 -4.78
C LYS A 229 3.39 -16.66 -3.75
N GLY A 230 2.92 -17.16 -2.61
CA GLY A 230 2.38 -16.34 -1.56
C GLY A 230 3.45 -15.72 -0.66
N THR A 231 2.98 -15.04 0.38
CA THR A 231 3.83 -14.48 1.43
C THR A 231 3.28 -14.82 2.81
N VAL A 232 4.16 -14.79 3.81
CA VAL A 232 3.80 -14.93 5.22
C VAL A 232 4.45 -13.81 6.02
N VAL A 233 3.72 -13.27 7.00
CA VAL A 233 4.24 -12.32 7.97
C VAL A 233 4.05 -12.85 9.38
N PHE A 234 5.10 -12.73 10.20
CA PHE A 234 5.07 -13.04 11.63
C PHE A 234 5.16 -11.73 12.43
N ALA A 235 4.27 -11.53 13.38
CA ALA A 235 4.19 -10.32 14.19
C ALA A 235 3.98 -10.67 15.67
N GLY A 236 4.62 -9.93 16.58
CA GLY A 236 4.61 -10.26 17.99
C GLY A 236 5.41 -9.25 18.81
N ALA A 237 5.66 -9.57 20.08
CA ALA A 237 6.54 -8.78 20.92
C ALA A 237 8.00 -8.82 20.42
N PRO A 238 8.83 -7.83 20.78
CA PRO A 238 10.26 -7.90 20.54
C PRO A 238 10.86 -9.22 21.02
N ASN A 239 11.71 -9.83 20.18
CA ASN A 239 12.36 -11.12 20.44
C ASN A 239 11.41 -12.34 20.54
N SER A 240 10.14 -12.23 20.15
CA SER A 240 9.26 -13.41 20.03
C SER A 240 9.86 -14.43 19.07
N GLU A 241 9.78 -15.71 19.46
CA GLU A 241 10.29 -16.85 18.68
C GLU A 241 9.12 -17.76 18.28
N PHE A 242 8.92 -17.92 16.98
CA PHE A 242 7.91 -18.80 16.40
C PHE A 242 8.58 -20.11 15.98
N THR A 243 8.03 -21.24 16.41
CA THR A 243 8.44 -22.56 15.91
C THR A 243 7.52 -22.96 14.78
N ILE A 244 8.09 -23.31 13.63
CA ILE A 244 7.34 -23.63 12.41
C ILE A 244 7.59 -25.10 12.08
N THR A 245 6.50 -25.84 11.89
CA THR A 245 6.54 -27.21 11.37
C THR A 245 5.90 -27.24 9.98
N LEU A 246 6.60 -27.80 9.00
CA LEU A 246 6.10 -28.00 7.63
C LEU A 246 5.95 -29.49 7.32
N ASN A 247 4.74 -29.91 6.97
CA ASN A 247 4.39 -31.29 6.61
C ASN A 247 3.79 -31.39 5.21
#